data_AF-A0A1Z8U8Y6-F1
#
_entry.id   AF-A0A1Z8U8Y6-F1
#
_cell.length_a   1.000
_cell.length_b   1.000
_cell.length_c   1.000
_cell.angle_alpha   90.00
_cell.angle_beta   90.00
_cell.angle_gamma   90.00
#
_symmetry.space_group_name_H-M   'P 1'
#
loop_
_entity.id
_entity.type
_entity.pdbx_description
1 polymer ?
#
loop_
_entity_poly.entity_id
_entity_poly.type
_entity_poly.pdbx_seq_one_letter_code
_entity_poly.pdbx_strand_id
1 'polypeptide(L)'
;CLLKSLPSMFYVSILLFLLFYVYGTLAVFFYGENDPLHFRNLQTSILTLFRVVTLEDWTDVMYINMYGADAYGYSEEDFLLWKPLPSASPLGAAIFFVSFVLIGTMIVLNLVIGVIMNSMDESNKEMAIQQEMDRRKENPEAVRDGLHDLHSRMEELSSEMQIIKKMIEEQDSTSKNI
;
A
#
# COMPACT_ATOMS: atom_id res chain seq x y z
N CYS A 1 4.70 -12.62 -11.62
CA CYS A 1 3.89 -11.51 -12.15
C CYS A 1 3.56 -10.44 -11.10
N LEU A 2 3.14 -10.76 -9.87
CA LEU A 2 2.73 -9.76 -8.86
C LEU A 2 3.81 -8.74 -8.43
N LEU A 3 5.10 -9.07 -8.58
CA LEU A 3 6.20 -8.17 -8.17
C LEU A 3 6.34 -6.92 -9.05
N LYS A 4 5.80 -6.90 -10.28
CA LYS A 4 5.93 -5.75 -11.20
C LYS A 4 4.93 -4.62 -10.89
N SER A 5 3.93 -4.85 -10.05
CA SER A 5 2.90 -3.86 -9.65
C SER A 5 3.07 -3.30 -8.24
N LEU A 6 4.07 -3.78 -7.49
CA LEU A 6 4.35 -3.35 -6.11
C LEU A 6 4.84 -1.89 -5.90
N PRO A 7 5.33 -1.09 -6.87
CA PRO A 7 6.01 0.16 -6.53
C PRO A 7 5.16 1.14 -5.73
N SER A 8 3.89 1.37 -6.10
CA SER A 8 3.02 2.33 -5.39
C SER A 8 2.51 1.79 -4.05
N MET A 9 2.18 0.49 -4.00
CA MET A 9 1.62 -0.16 -2.82
C MET A 9 2.58 -0.32 -1.66
N PHE A 10 3.85 -0.49 -2.00
CA PHE A 10 4.90 -0.58 -1.02
C PHE A 10 4.98 0.70 -0.17
N TYR A 11 4.85 1.88 -0.79
CA TYR A 11 4.87 3.15 -0.07
C TYR A 11 3.68 3.31 0.90
N VAL A 12 2.47 2.93 0.47
CA VAL A 12 1.27 2.98 1.34
C VAL A 12 1.42 2.00 2.50
N SER A 13 1.97 0.81 2.25
CA SER A 13 2.23 -0.18 3.29
C SER A 13 3.27 0.33 4.30
N ILE A 14 4.36 0.95 3.84
CA ILE A 14 5.35 1.60 4.72
C ILE A 14 4.69 2.71 5.55
N LEU A 15 3.83 3.53 4.93
CA LEU A 15 3.11 4.59 5.63
C LEU A 15 2.22 4.00 6.75
N LEU A 16 1.52 2.90 6.48
CA LEU A 16 0.73 2.19 7.49
C LEU A 16 1.61 1.65 8.63
N PHE A 17 2.73 1.00 8.32
CA PHE A 17 3.67 0.53 9.33
C PHE A 17 4.26 1.67 10.17
N LEU A 18 4.58 2.81 9.56
CA LEU A 18 5.07 3.99 10.26
C LEU A 18 4.00 4.56 11.18
N LEU A 19 2.74 4.64 10.73
CA LEU A 19 1.61 5.05 11.57
C LEU A 19 1.50 4.16 12.80
N PHE A 20 1.52 2.84 12.60
CA PHE A 20 1.46 1.85 13.68
C PHE A 20 2.62 1.99 14.67
N TYR A 21 3.84 2.21 14.17
CA TYR A 21 5.00 2.39 15.03
C TYR A 21 4.91 3.67 15.87
N VAL A 22 4.55 4.80 15.24
CA VAL A 22 4.42 6.09 15.94
C VAL A 22 3.31 6.03 16.98
N TYR A 23 2.10 5.60 16.60
CA TYR A 23 1.00 5.46 17.56
C TYR A 23 1.30 4.40 18.62
N GLY A 24 1.98 3.31 18.28
CA GLY A 24 2.34 2.26 19.23
C GLY A 24 3.27 2.77 20.32
N THR A 25 4.34 3.48 19.93
CA THR A 25 5.27 4.09 20.89
C THR A 25 4.59 5.17 21.75
N LEU A 26 3.72 6.00 21.16
CA LEU A 26 2.95 7.00 21.90
C LEU A 26 1.96 6.35 22.88
N ALA A 27 1.30 5.26 22.49
CA ALA A 27 0.34 4.57 23.35
C ALA A 27 1.03 3.93 24.55
N VAL A 28 2.20 3.31 24.35
CA VAL A 28 3.02 2.81 25.48
C VAL A 28 3.38 3.95 26.42
N PHE A 29 3.78 5.11 25.89
CA PHE A 29 4.17 6.25 26.70
C PHE A 29 3.01 6.89 27.47
N PHE A 30 1.83 7.04 26.85
CA PHE A 30 0.68 7.70 27.47
C PHE A 30 -0.17 6.76 28.33
N TYR A 31 -0.29 5.50 27.93
CA TYR A 31 -1.29 4.56 28.45
C TYR A 31 -0.69 3.29 29.04
N GLY A 32 0.62 3.05 28.92
CA GLY A 32 1.24 1.81 29.38
C GLY A 32 1.13 1.54 30.88
N GLU A 33 1.06 2.60 31.70
CA GLU A 33 0.86 2.51 33.15
C GLU A 33 -0.63 2.34 33.52
N ASN A 34 -1.53 3.04 32.81
CA ASN A 34 -2.98 2.93 33.03
C ASN A 34 -3.52 1.58 32.56
N ASP A 35 -3.10 1.14 31.38
CA ASP A 35 -3.57 -0.08 30.71
C ASP A 35 -2.38 -0.92 30.20
N PRO A 36 -1.63 -1.59 31.10
CA PRO A 36 -0.57 -2.54 30.77
C PRO A 36 -1.05 -3.74 29.93
N LEU A 37 -2.32 -4.11 29.96
CA LEU A 37 -2.82 -5.25 29.17
C LEU A 37 -2.67 -4.97 27.68
N HIS A 38 -3.03 -3.75 27.26
CA HIS A 38 -2.92 -3.32 25.88
C HIS A 38 -1.56 -2.66 25.59
N PHE A 39 -1.06 -1.81 26.48
CA PHE A 39 0.02 -0.86 26.17
C PHE A 39 1.31 -1.03 26.98
N ARG A 40 1.53 -2.16 27.66
CA ARG A 40 2.77 -2.41 28.43
C ARG A 40 4.04 -2.31 27.59
N ASN A 41 4.03 -2.75 26.35
CA ASN A 41 5.17 -2.65 25.45
C ASN A 41 4.73 -2.48 23.99
N LEU A 42 5.70 -2.18 23.13
CA LEU A 42 5.42 -1.87 21.72
C LEU A 42 4.73 -3.03 21.00
N GLN A 43 5.09 -4.28 21.31
CA GLN A 43 4.49 -5.44 20.65
C GLN A 43 3.01 -5.60 21.00
N THR A 44 2.66 -5.54 22.29
CA THR A 44 1.25 -5.61 22.73
C THR A 44 0.47 -4.42 22.18
N SER A 45 1.08 -3.23 22.19
CA SER A 45 0.46 -2.02 21.66
C SER A 45 0.16 -2.11 20.17
N ILE A 46 1.09 -2.63 19.35
CA ILE A 46 0.88 -2.84 17.91
C ILE A 46 -0.28 -3.82 17.68
N LEU A 47 -0.38 -4.88 18.48
CA LEU A 47 -1.50 -5.84 18.39
C LEU A 47 -2.83 -5.20 18.77
N THR A 48 -2.87 -4.39 19.83
CA THR A 48 -4.07 -3.62 20.18
C THR A 48 -4.44 -2.63 19.09
N LEU A 49 -3.48 -1.89 18.54
CA LEU A 49 -3.73 -0.94 17.46
C LEU A 49 -4.20 -1.62 16.17
N PHE A 50 -3.77 -2.87 15.92
CA PHE A 50 -4.34 -3.67 14.84
C PHE A 50 -5.83 -3.93 15.07
N ARG A 51 -6.20 -4.34 16.29
CA ARG A 51 -7.61 -4.52 16.69
C ARG A 51 -8.43 -3.23 16.49
N VAL A 52 -7.89 -2.11 16.98
CA VAL A 52 -8.47 -0.77 16.85
C VAL A 52 -8.64 -0.34 15.39
N VAL A 53 -7.65 -0.56 14.50
CA VAL A 53 -7.76 -0.14 13.09
C VAL A 53 -8.81 -0.96 12.33
N THR A 54 -9.04 -2.21 12.76
CA THR A 54 -10.13 -3.05 12.24
C THR A 54 -11.50 -2.69 12.81
N LEU A 55 -11.56 -1.67 13.66
CA LEU A 55 -12.76 -1.18 14.35
C LEU A 55 -13.38 -2.20 15.31
N GLU A 56 -12.63 -3.21 15.72
CA GLU A 56 -13.07 -4.19 16.69
C GLU A 56 -12.78 -3.67 18.10
N ASP A 57 -13.85 -3.53 18.90
CA ASP A 57 -13.85 -3.09 20.30
C ASP A 57 -12.94 -1.89 20.60
N TRP A 58 -12.81 -0.98 19.63
CA TRP A 58 -11.89 0.16 19.72
C TRP A 58 -12.36 1.21 20.72
N THR A 59 -13.68 1.34 20.89
CA THR A 59 -14.29 2.22 21.89
C THR A 59 -13.99 1.75 23.30
N ASP A 60 -13.89 0.45 23.53
CA ASP A 60 -13.62 -0.10 24.86
C ASP A 60 -12.19 0.21 25.29
N VAL A 61 -11.22 0.01 24.38
CA VAL A 61 -9.82 0.42 24.61
C VAL A 61 -9.72 1.93 24.85
N MET A 62 -10.50 2.74 24.12
CA MET A 62 -10.58 4.17 24.36
C MET A 62 -11.18 4.50 25.73
N TYR A 63 -12.28 3.85 26.13
CA TYR A 63 -12.97 4.11 27.39
C TYR A 63 -12.15 3.69 28.61
N ILE A 64 -11.41 2.59 28.54
CA ILE A 64 -10.43 2.20 29.57
C ILE A 64 -9.44 3.33 29.84
N ASN A 65 -8.96 3.99 28.78
CA ASN A 65 -7.97 5.07 28.89
C ASN A 65 -8.58 6.46 29.13
N MET A 66 -9.85 6.65 28.77
CA MET A 66 -10.63 7.85 29.05
C MET A 66 -11.05 7.92 30.53
N TYR A 67 -11.53 6.81 31.10
CA TYR A 67 -12.05 6.76 32.47
C TYR A 67 -11.04 6.27 33.50
N GLY A 68 -9.98 5.57 33.06
CA GLY A 68 -9.04 4.89 33.94
C GLY A 68 -9.39 3.41 34.06
N ALA A 69 -8.37 2.56 34.14
CA ALA A 69 -8.54 1.11 34.19
C ALA A 69 -9.33 0.64 35.42
N ASP A 70 -9.24 1.37 36.54
CA ASP A 70 -9.99 1.12 37.78
C ASP A 70 -11.49 1.46 37.68
N ALA A 71 -11.88 2.26 36.69
CA ALA A 71 -13.25 2.74 36.52
C ALA A 71 -14.01 2.03 35.38
N TYR A 72 -13.32 1.47 34.39
CA TYR A 72 -13.94 0.85 33.22
C TYR A 72 -13.10 -0.30 32.63
N GLY A 73 -13.77 -1.35 32.17
CA GLY A 73 -13.19 -2.42 31.35
C GLY A 73 -12.54 -3.58 32.11
N TYR A 74 -12.23 -3.41 33.40
CA TYR A 74 -11.63 -4.45 34.24
C TYR A 74 -12.40 -4.67 35.54
N SER A 75 -12.31 -5.90 36.05
CA SER A 75 -12.87 -6.30 37.33
C SER A 75 -11.84 -6.28 38.45
N GLU A 76 -12.29 -6.32 39.71
CA GLU A 76 -11.38 -6.45 40.86
C GLU A 76 -10.55 -7.75 40.80
N GLU A 77 -11.08 -8.81 40.19
CA GLU A 77 -10.38 -10.08 40.00
C GLU A 77 -9.20 -9.95 39.03
N ASP A 78 -9.33 -9.12 37.98
CA ASP A 78 -8.25 -8.86 37.02
C ASP A 78 -7.05 -8.20 37.70
N PHE A 79 -7.30 -7.33 38.68
CA PHE A 79 -6.26 -6.63 39.43
C PHE A 79 -5.48 -7.53 40.42
N LEU A 80 -5.90 -8.78 40.58
CA LEU A 80 -5.10 -9.79 41.28
C LEU A 80 -3.93 -10.28 40.42
N LEU A 81 -4.04 -10.20 39.09
CA LEU A 81 -3.04 -10.68 38.14
C LEU A 81 -2.02 -9.59 37.75
N TRP A 82 -2.45 -8.34 37.69
CA TRP A 82 -1.61 -7.19 37.31
C TRP A 82 -2.13 -5.91 37.97
N LYS A 83 -1.24 -4.95 38.24
CA LYS A 83 -1.59 -3.71 38.94
C LYS A 83 -1.37 -2.50 38.02
N PRO A 84 -2.44 -1.87 37.51
CA PRO A 84 -2.31 -0.58 36.84
C PRO A 84 -1.86 0.50 37.80
N LEU A 85 -1.38 1.61 37.23
CA LEU A 85 -1.39 2.91 37.86
C LEU A 85 -2.48 3.75 37.14
N PRO A 86 -3.74 3.71 37.60
CA PRO A 86 -4.84 4.28 36.85
C PRO A 86 -4.66 5.78 36.62
N SER A 87 -4.88 6.19 35.38
CA SER A 87 -4.77 7.58 34.96
C SER A 87 -5.82 7.86 33.90
N ALA A 88 -6.89 8.54 34.31
CA ALA A 88 -7.95 8.94 33.41
C ALA A 88 -7.49 10.10 32.51
N SER A 89 -7.63 9.94 31.20
CA SER A 89 -7.34 11.00 30.23
C SER A 89 -8.50 11.16 29.24
N PRO A 90 -9.62 11.80 29.63
CA PRO A 90 -10.83 11.82 28.81
C PRO A 90 -10.61 12.45 27.43
N LEU A 91 -10.04 13.66 27.40
CA LEU A 91 -9.78 14.35 26.15
C LEU A 91 -8.61 13.72 25.38
N GLY A 92 -7.56 13.31 26.09
CA GLY A 92 -6.36 12.73 25.47
C GLY A 92 -6.66 11.41 24.78
N ALA A 93 -7.37 10.49 25.46
CA ALA A 93 -7.80 9.23 24.88
C ALA A 93 -8.74 9.44 23.68
N ALA A 94 -9.74 10.32 23.81
CA ALA A 94 -10.65 10.60 22.69
C ALA A 94 -9.90 11.08 21.44
N ILE A 95 -9.01 12.08 21.59
CA ILE A 95 -8.23 12.61 20.47
C ILE A 95 -7.32 11.52 19.88
N PHE A 96 -6.63 10.76 20.73
CA PHE A 96 -5.69 9.73 20.30
C PHE A 96 -6.38 8.61 19.50
N PHE A 97 -7.41 7.98 20.06
CA PHE A 97 -8.04 6.83 19.41
C PHE A 97 -8.87 7.23 18.20
N VAL A 98 -9.62 8.34 18.26
CA VAL A 98 -10.41 8.81 17.11
C VAL A 98 -9.50 9.22 15.95
N SER A 99 -8.39 9.93 16.22
CA SER A 99 -7.46 10.30 15.14
C SER A 99 -6.76 9.08 14.53
N PHE A 100 -6.36 8.10 15.34
CA PHE A 100 -5.80 6.85 14.85
C PHE A 100 -6.79 6.09 13.97
N VAL A 101 -8.04 5.96 14.41
CA VAL A 101 -9.11 5.29 13.64
C VAL A 101 -9.34 6.00 12.31
N LEU A 102 -9.51 7.33 12.31
CA LEU A 102 -9.75 8.08 11.08
C LEU A 102 -8.59 7.95 10.08
N ILE A 103 -7.35 8.14 10.54
CA ILE A 103 -6.17 8.09 9.67
C ILE A 103 -5.89 6.64 9.22
N GLY A 104 -5.94 5.69 10.15
CA GLY A 104 -5.63 4.28 9.91
C GLY A 104 -6.63 3.64 8.95
N THR A 105 -7.94 3.81 9.17
CA THR A 105 -8.96 3.28 8.26
C THR A 105 -8.88 3.90 6.87
N MET A 106 -8.59 5.20 6.76
CA MET A 106 -8.42 5.87 5.47
C MET A 106 -7.22 5.31 4.69
N ILE A 107 -6.09 5.04 5.36
CA ILE A 107 -4.94 4.39 4.74
C ILE A 107 -5.26 2.95 4.32
N VAL A 108 -5.94 2.18 5.16
CA VAL A 108 -6.36 0.80 4.84
C VAL A 108 -7.29 0.79 3.63
N LEU A 109 -8.28 1.70 3.59
CA LEU A 109 -9.18 1.85 2.44
C LEU A 109 -8.41 2.19 1.16
N ASN A 110 -7.47 3.13 1.21
CA ASN A 110 -6.63 3.47 0.05
C ASN A 110 -5.81 2.28 -0.44
N LEU A 111 -5.28 1.47 0.49
CA LEU A 111 -4.54 0.25 0.14
C LEU A 111 -5.46 -0.75 -0.58
N VAL A 112 -6.66 -1.00 -0.05
CA VAL A 112 -7.65 -1.90 -0.69
C VAL A 112 -8.05 -1.40 -2.07
N ILE A 113 -8.37 -0.10 -2.20
CA ILE A 113 -8.75 0.52 -3.47
C ILE A 113 -7.64 0.34 -4.50
N GLY A 114 -6.39 0.59 -4.13
CA GLY A 114 -5.31 0.43 -5.09
C GLY A 114 -5.13 -1.05 -5.51
N VAL A 115 -5.36 -2.02 -4.62
CA VAL A 115 -5.15 -3.44 -4.93
C VAL A 115 -6.21 -3.87 -5.94
N ILE A 116 -7.46 -3.45 -5.70
CA ILE A 116 -8.58 -3.65 -6.61
C ILE A 116 -8.30 -2.98 -7.95
N MET A 117 -7.83 -1.73 -7.95
CA MET A 117 -7.50 -1.00 -9.17
C MET A 117 -6.42 -1.70 -10.00
N ASN A 118 -5.34 -2.14 -9.36
CA ASN A 118 -4.29 -2.88 -10.05
C ASN A 118 -4.80 -4.22 -10.62
N SER A 119 -5.66 -4.92 -9.87
CA SER A 119 -6.30 -6.16 -10.36
C SER A 119 -7.25 -5.89 -11.54
N MET A 120 -8.01 -4.81 -11.50
CA MET A 120 -8.90 -4.40 -12.59
C MET A 120 -8.10 -3.98 -13.82
N ASP A 121 -7.01 -3.25 -13.66
CA ASP A 121 -6.13 -2.85 -14.76
C ASP A 121 -5.48 -4.06 -15.45
N GLU A 122 -5.04 -5.06 -14.68
CA GLU A 122 -4.51 -6.31 -15.23
C GLU A 122 -5.60 -7.07 -15.99
N SER A 123 -6.78 -7.25 -15.39
CA SER A 123 -7.93 -7.90 -16.03
C SER A 123 -8.39 -7.18 -17.30
N ASN A 124 -8.43 -5.85 -17.31
CA ASN A 124 -8.82 -5.06 -18.47
C ASN A 124 -7.82 -5.20 -19.63
N LYS A 125 -6.51 -5.24 -19.32
CA LYS A 125 -5.45 -5.46 -20.33
C LYS A 125 -5.55 -6.84 -20.95
N GLU A 126 -5.74 -7.88 -20.13
CA GLU A 126 -5.91 -9.25 -20.63
C GLU A 126 -7.16 -9.37 -21.51
N MET A 127 -8.27 -8.75 -21.09
CA MET A 127 -9.52 -8.76 -21.85
C MET A 127 -9.38 -8.03 -23.19
N ALA A 128 -8.67 -6.91 -23.25
CA ALA A 128 -8.41 -6.18 -24.50
C ALA A 128 -7.54 -6.99 -25.48
N ILE A 129 -6.52 -7.69 -24.98
CA ILE A 129 -5.67 -8.57 -25.80
C ILE A 129 -6.51 -9.74 -26.34
N GLN A 130 -7.33 -10.35 -25.49
CA GLN A 130 -8.20 -11.46 -25.88
C GLN A 130 -9.21 -11.05 -26.96
N GLN A 131 -9.85 -9.89 -26.81
CA GLN A 131 -10.78 -9.34 -27.81
C GLN A 131 -10.09 -9.11 -29.16
N GLU A 132 -8.87 -8.56 -29.17
CA GLU A 132 -8.13 -8.35 -30.42
C GLU A 132 -7.71 -9.69 -31.04
N MET A 133 -7.35 -10.69 -30.24
CA MET A 133 -7.07 -12.04 -30.74
C MET A 133 -8.28 -12.69 -31.40
N ASP A 134 -9.46 -12.58 -30.79
CA ASP A 134 -10.68 -13.18 -31.33
C ASP A 134 -11.14 -12.45 -32.61
N ARG A 135 -11.05 -11.12 -32.65
CA ARG A 135 -11.27 -10.32 -33.87
C ARG A 135 -10.34 -10.75 -35.02
N ARG A 136 -9.08 -11.05 -34.72
CA ARG A 136 -8.09 -11.53 -35.70
C ARG A 136 -8.34 -12.95 -36.17
N LYS A 137 -8.87 -13.83 -35.31
CA LYS A 137 -9.29 -15.19 -35.71
C LYS A 137 -10.47 -15.17 -36.67
N GLU A 138 -11.40 -14.22 -36.50
CA GLU A 138 -12.57 -14.07 -37.39
C GLU A 138 -12.20 -13.54 -38.78
N ASN A 139 -11.10 -12.78 -38.94
CA ASN A 139 -10.64 -12.26 -40.23
C ASN A 139 -9.15 -12.55 -40.52
N PRO A 140 -8.82 -13.78 -40.99
CA PRO A 140 -7.44 -14.19 -41.23
C PRO A 140 -6.72 -13.40 -42.34
N GLU A 141 -7.46 -12.91 -43.34
CA GLU A 141 -6.87 -12.13 -44.45
C GLU A 141 -6.35 -10.79 -43.97
N ALA A 142 -7.10 -10.09 -43.11
CA ALA A 142 -6.66 -8.84 -42.50
C ALA A 142 -5.39 -9.01 -41.63
N VAL A 143 -5.21 -10.18 -41.01
CA VAL A 143 -3.99 -10.49 -40.24
C VAL A 143 -2.79 -10.66 -41.15
N ARG A 144 -2.94 -11.38 -42.27
CA ARG A 144 -1.87 -11.60 -43.24
C ARG A 144 -1.43 -10.28 -43.88
N ASP A 145 -2.38 -9.44 -44.26
CA ASP A 145 -2.10 -8.14 -44.85
C ASP A 145 -1.42 -7.19 -43.84
N GLY A 146 -1.89 -7.16 -42.59
CA GLY A 146 -1.23 -6.39 -41.53
C GLY A 146 0.19 -6.86 -41.21
N LEU A 147 0.48 -8.16 -41.33
CA LEU A 147 1.83 -8.70 -41.14
C LEU A 147 2.77 -8.27 -42.27
N HIS A 148 2.26 -8.24 -43.50
CA HIS A 148 3.01 -7.77 -44.67
C HIS A 148 3.34 -6.28 -44.55
N ASP A 149 2.39 -5.44 -44.13
CA ASP A 149 2.61 -4.01 -43.89
C ASP A 149 3.67 -3.77 -42.80
N LEU A 150 3.58 -4.52 -41.68
CA LEU A 150 4.55 -4.41 -40.59
C LEU A 150 5.96 -4.81 -41.04
N HIS A 151 6.09 -5.84 -41.87
CA HIS A 151 7.37 -6.26 -42.44
C HIS A 151 7.98 -5.17 -43.32
N SER A 152 7.17 -4.56 -44.20
CA SER A 152 7.61 -3.48 -45.08
C SER A 152 8.11 -2.27 -44.28
N ARG A 153 7.40 -1.88 -43.21
CA ARG A 153 7.83 -0.80 -42.30
C ARG A 153 9.13 -1.13 -41.56
N MET A 154 9.32 -2.39 -41.17
CA MET A 154 10.56 -2.85 -40.54
C MET A 154 11.76 -2.77 -41.48
N GLU A 155 11.59 -3.16 -42.75
CA GLU A 155 12.64 -3.00 -43.77
C GLU A 155 12.99 -1.53 -43.99
N GLU A 156 11.98 -0.66 -44.08
CA GLU A 156 12.16 0.78 -44.27
C GLU A 156 12.92 1.38 -43.08
N LEU A 157 12.51 1.08 -41.83
CA LEU A 157 13.19 1.54 -40.61
C LEU A 157 14.64 1.02 -40.52
N SER A 158 14.87 -0.24 -40.88
CA SER A 158 16.21 -0.83 -40.92
C SER A 158 17.09 -0.12 -41.95
N SER A 159 16.53 0.23 -43.12
CA SER A 159 17.25 0.96 -44.15
C SER A 159 17.64 2.37 -43.69
N GLU A 160 16.74 3.08 -43.01
CA GLU A 160 17.03 4.39 -42.42
C GLU A 160 18.11 4.30 -41.34
N MET A 161 18.04 3.29 -40.46
CA MET A 161 19.08 3.04 -39.47
C MET A 161 20.46 2.81 -40.10
N GLN A 162 20.54 2.08 -41.23
CA GLN A 162 21.80 1.88 -41.95
C GLN A 162 22.35 3.18 -42.53
N ILE A 163 21.48 4.03 -43.09
CA ILE A 163 21.87 5.34 -43.62
C ILE A 163 22.40 6.23 -42.49
N ILE A 164 21.67 6.33 -41.39
CA ILE A 164 22.08 7.12 -40.22
C ILE A 164 23.42 6.62 -39.68
N LYS A 165 23.60 5.31 -39.56
CA LYS A 165 24.87 4.72 -39.13
C LYS A 165 26.03 5.12 -40.04
N LYS A 166 25.82 5.07 -41.36
CA LYS A 166 26.84 5.45 -42.35
C LYS A 166 27.17 6.94 -42.29
N MET A 167 26.17 7.80 -42.10
CA MET A 167 26.37 9.25 -41.91
C MET A 167 27.22 9.55 -40.66
N ILE A 168 27.00 8.80 -39.56
CA ILE A 168 27.78 8.94 -38.33
C ILE A 168 29.23 8.49 -38.55
N GLU A 169 29.46 7.34 -39.21
CA GLU A 169 30.81 6.86 -39.53
C GLU A 169 31.59 7.84 -40.43
N GLU A 170 30.92 8.47 -41.40
CA GLU A 170 31.52 9.50 -42.25
C GLU A 170 31.86 10.78 -41.46
N GLN A 171 31.00 11.22 -40.55
CA GLN A 171 31.30 12.34 -39.65
C GLN A 171 32.51 12.07 -38.73
N ASP A 172 32.59 10.87 -38.16
CA ASP A 172 33.67 10.49 -37.25
C ASP A 172 35.02 10.33 -37.98
N SER A 173 34.98 9.90 -39.25
CA SER A 173 36.17 9.84 -40.12
C SER A 173 36.65 11.23 -40.57
N THR A 174 35.73 12.19 -40.74
CA THR A 174 36.06 13.57 -41.09
C THR A 174 36.65 14.32 -39.89
N SER A 175 36.20 14.00 -38.67
CA SER A 175 36.74 14.57 -37.42
C SER A 175 38.11 14.01 -37.00
N LYS A 176 38.58 12.89 -37.57
CA LYS A 176 39.92 12.30 -37.31
C LYS A 176 41.00 12.76 -38.30
N ASN A 177 40.62 13.41 -39.40
CA ASN A 177 41.52 13.91 -40.45
C ASN A 177 41.82 15.43 -40.33
N ILE A 178 41.45 16.03 -39.20
CA ILE A 178 41.82 17.39 -38.76
C ILE A 178 42.63 17.25 -37.48
#